data_AF-A0A543PWC5-F1
#
_entry.id   AF-A0A543PWC5-F1
#
_cell.length_a   1.000
_cell.length_b   1.000
_cell.length_c   1.000
_cell.angle_alpha   90.00
_cell.angle_beta   90.00
_cell.angle_gamma   90.00
#
_symmetry.space_group_name_H-M   'P 1'
#
loop_
_entity.id
_entity.type
_entity.pdbx_description
1 polymer ?
#
loop_
_entity_poly.entity_id
_entity_poly.type
_entity_poly.pdbx_seq_one_letter_code
_entity_poly.pdbx_strand_id
1 'polypeptide(L)'
;MQFRVETDGLRESAAAIEEVLARLERVRVADELAPVGSAFRGGESATASGRACAAWNARLSGLRSRVRATGAALDVAAAGYDAVEQVARRALTVPGPQAPTAPGSAAT
;
A
#
# COMPACT_ATOMS: atom_id res chain seq x y z
N MET A 1 19.84 19.38 -1.39
CA MET A 1 19.05 18.28 -1.98
C MET A 1 17.68 18.31 -1.32
N GLN A 2 16.62 18.72 -2.02
CA GLN A 2 15.25 18.72 -1.49
C GLN A 2 14.56 17.48 -2.05
N PHE A 3 14.25 16.52 -1.19
CA PHE A 3 13.41 15.39 -1.59
C PHE A 3 11.96 15.84 -1.54
N ARG A 4 11.39 16.15 -2.70
CA ARG A 4 9.96 16.36 -2.84
C ARG A 4 9.31 14.99 -3.00
N VAL A 5 8.41 14.65 -2.08
CA VAL A 5 7.63 13.42 -2.20
C VAL A 5 6.30 13.75 -2.88
N GLU A 6 6.03 13.07 -3.99
CA GLU A 6 4.79 13.20 -4.73
C GLU A 6 3.76 12.22 -4.16
N THR A 7 2.92 12.69 -3.23
CA THR A 7 1.92 11.84 -2.57
C THR A 7 0.87 11.31 -3.52
N ASP A 8 0.58 12.04 -4.61
CA ASP A 8 -0.27 11.58 -5.71
C ASP A 8 0.31 10.34 -6.40
N GLY A 9 1.62 10.32 -6.68
CA GLY A 9 2.29 9.17 -7.28
C GLY A 9 2.31 7.93 -6.36
N LEU A 10 2.36 8.15 -5.05
CA LEU A 10 2.22 7.05 -4.07
C LEU A 10 0.81 6.44 -4.09
N ARG A 11 -0.23 7.28 -4.15
CA ARG A 11 -1.63 6.80 -4.24
C ARG A 11 -1.92 6.13 -5.58
N GLU A 12 -1.36 6.64 -6.68
CA GLU A 12 -1.44 5.99 -7.99
C GLU A 12 -0.78 4.60 -7.96
N SER A 13 0.40 4.51 -7.33
CA SER A 13 1.10 3.22 -7.15
C SER A 13 0.30 2.24 -6.29
N ALA A 14 -0.37 2.72 -5.23
CA ALA A 14 -1.26 1.89 -4.42
C ALA A 14 -2.47 1.39 -5.23
N ALA A 15 -3.08 2.24 -6.06
CA ALA A 15 -4.16 1.85 -6.96
C ALA A 15 -3.72 0.80 -8.01
N ALA A 16 -2.52 0.96 -8.57
CA ALA A 16 -1.93 -0.04 -9.46
C ALA A 16 -1.69 -1.39 -8.75
N ILE A 17 -1.32 -1.37 -7.47
CA ILE A 17 -1.19 -2.59 -6.66
C ILE A 17 -2.55 -3.29 -6.48
N GLU A 18 -3.63 -2.54 -6.26
CA GLU A 18 -4.99 -3.11 -6.18
C GLU A 18 -5.40 -3.80 -7.50
N GLU A 19 -5.04 -3.23 -8.64
CA GLU A 19 -5.26 -3.89 -9.95
C GLU A 19 -4.47 -5.20 -10.06
N VAL A 20 -3.21 -5.20 -9.62
CA VAL A 20 -2.36 -6.40 -9.59
C VAL A 20 -2.96 -7.46 -8.66
N LEU A 21 -3.47 -7.07 -7.49
CA LEU A 21 -4.13 -7.97 -6.56
C LEU A 21 -5.38 -8.60 -7.16
N ALA A 22 -6.24 -7.80 -7.79
CA ALA A 22 -7.42 -8.29 -8.49
C ALA A 22 -7.03 -9.30 -9.60
N ARG A 23 -5.92 -9.06 -10.30
CA ARG A 23 -5.38 -10.02 -11.28
C ARG A 23 -4.87 -11.30 -10.61
N LEU A 24 -4.14 -11.19 -9.50
CA LEU A 24 -3.65 -12.34 -8.74
C LEU A 24 -4.79 -13.16 -8.11
N GLU A 25 -5.91 -12.56 -7.75
CA GLU A 25 -7.08 -13.27 -7.20
C GLU A 25 -7.80 -14.12 -8.25
N ARG A 26 -7.77 -13.70 -9.53
CA ARG A 26 -8.28 -14.51 -10.65
C ARG A 26 -7.41 -15.73 -10.94
N VAL A 27 -6.15 -15.73 -10.51
CA VAL A 27 -5.25 -16.87 -10.69
C VAL A 27 -5.65 -17.99 -9.73
N ARG A 28 -6.29 -19.03 -10.27
CA ARG A 28 -6.72 -20.21 -9.51
C ARG A 28 -5.90 -21.44 -9.88
N VAL A 29 -4.62 -21.42 -9.52
CA VAL A 29 -3.69 -22.55 -9.77
C VAL A 29 -4.23 -23.86 -9.20
N ALA A 30 -4.95 -23.83 -8.08
CA ALA A 30 -5.63 -25.00 -7.53
C ALA A 30 -6.63 -25.62 -8.52
N ASP A 31 -7.47 -24.78 -9.12
CA ASP A 31 -8.56 -25.19 -10.01
C ASP A 31 -7.99 -25.68 -11.35
N GLU A 32 -6.95 -25.01 -11.86
CA GLU A 32 -6.23 -25.40 -13.07
C GLU A 32 -5.45 -26.71 -12.90
N LEU A 33 -4.93 -26.99 -11.70
CA LEU A 33 -4.17 -28.22 -11.42
C LEU A 33 -5.04 -29.37 -10.92
N ALA A 34 -6.31 -29.12 -10.57
CA ALA A 34 -7.23 -30.16 -10.11
C ALA A 34 -7.40 -31.32 -11.11
N PRO A 35 -7.52 -31.09 -12.44
CA PRO A 35 -7.57 -32.15 -13.43
C PRO A 35 -6.31 -33.02 -13.43
N VAL A 36 -5.13 -32.42 -13.26
CA VAL A 36 -3.85 -33.13 -13.18
C VAL A 36 -3.82 -34.03 -11.95
N GLY A 37 -4.25 -33.54 -10.79
CA GLY A 37 -4.39 -34.35 -9.58
C GLY A 37 -5.37 -35.51 -9.75
N SER A 38 -6.47 -35.30 -10.49
CA SER A 38 -7.48 -36.33 -10.75
C SER A 38 -7.04 -37.41 -11.74
N ALA A 39 -6.07 -37.11 -12.61
CA ALA A 39 -5.52 -38.04 -13.59
C ALA A 39 -4.68 -39.13 -12.92
N PHE A 40 -4.04 -38.82 -11.79
CA PHE A 40 -3.29 -39.80 -10.99
C PHE A 40 -4.23 -40.40 -9.93
N ARG A 41 -5.06 -41.38 -10.33
CA ARG A 41 -5.92 -42.10 -9.36
C ARG A 41 -5.10 -43.11 -8.55
N GLY A 42 -4.68 -42.67 -7.37
CA GLY A 42 -4.02 -43.52 -6.36
C GLY A 42 -2.51 -43.70 -6.55
N GLY A 43 -1.83 -44.01 -5.45
CA GLY A 43 -0.38 -44.20 -5.43
C GLY A 43 0.43 -42.91 -5.17
N GLU A 44 1.75 -43.05 -5.24
CA GLU A 44 2.71 -41.99 -4.88
C GLU A 44 2.58 -40.73 -5.75
N SER A 45 2.23 -40.89 -7.03
CA SER A 45 2.03 -39.78 -7.99
C SER A 45 0.83 -38.89 -7.64
N ALA A 46 -0.25 -39.47 -7.12
CA ALA A 46 -1.42 -38.73 -6.65
C ALA A 46 -1.05 -37.83 -5.46
N THR A 47 -0.34 -38.41 -4.49
CA THR A 47 0.15 -37.71 -3.30
C THR A 47 1.17 -36.63 -3.66
N ALA A 48 2.11 -36.91 -4.55
CA ALA A 48 3.09 -35.94 -5.02
C ALA A 48 2.42 -34.75 -5.73
N SER A 49 1.44 -35.02 -6.59
CA SER A 49 0.67 -33.97 -7.29
C SER A 49 -0.14 -33.11 -6.30
N GLY A 50 -0.80 -33.74 -5.32
CA GLY A 50 -1.52 -33.03 -4.26
C GLY A 50 -0.60 -32.10 -3.45
N ARG A 51 0.60 -32.57 -3.07
CA ARG A 51 1.62 -31.75 -2.39
C ARG A 51 2.10 -30.57 -3.25
N ALA A 52 2.31 -30.80 -4.55
CA ALA A 52 2.71 -29.74 -5.48
C ALA A 52 1.62 -28.65 -5.59
N CYS A 53 0.35 -29.04 -5.71
CA CYS A 53 -0.79 -28.12 -5.73
C CYS A 53 -0.87 -27.30 -4.44
N ALA A 54 -0.76 -27.96 -3.28
CA ALA A 54 -0.78 -27.29 -1.98
C ALA A 54 0.37 -26.28 -1.82
N ALA A 55 1.58 -26.65 -2.27
CA ALA A 55 2.74 -25.76 -2.23
C ALA A 55 2.56 -24.52 -3.12
N TRP A 56 1.98 -24.68 -4.32
CA TRP A 56 1.66 -23.56 -5.21
C TRP A 56 0.61 -22.63 -4.59
N ASN A 57 -0.43 -23.17 -3.99
CA ASN A 57 -1.45 -22.37 -3.30
C ASN A 57 -0.87 -21.58 -2.13
N ALA A 58 0.00 -22.19 -1.33
CA ALA A 58 0.68 -21.52 -0.23
C ALA A 58 1.55 -20.36 -0.73
N ARG A 59 2.33 -20.58 -1.80
CA ARG A 59 3.17 -19.54 -2.42
C ARG A 59 2.34 -18.38 -2.97
N LEU A 60 1.25 -18.68 -3.66
CA LEU A 60 0.37 -17.66 -4.24
C LEU A 60 -0.35 -16.85 -3.15
N SER A 61 -0.78 -17.51 -2.06
CA SER A 61 -1.33 -16.83 -0.88
C SER A 61 -0.31 -15.89 -0.23
N GLY A 62 0.93 -16.36 -0.05
CA GLY A 62 2.02 -15.54 0.49
C GLY A 62 2.36 -14.35 -0.40
N LEU A 63 2.36 -14.52 -1.73
CA LEU A 63 2.56 -13.43 -2.68
C LEU A 63 1.45 -12.38 -2.56
N ARG A 64 0.17 -12.80 -2.53
CA ARG A 64 -0.97 -11.88 -2.36
C ARG A 64 -0.87 -11.09 -1.06
N SER A 65 -0.51 -11.75 0.05
CA SER A 65 -0.32 -11.09 1.34
C SER A 65 0.77 -10.02 1.29
N ARG A 66 1.92 -10.33 0.68
CA ARG A 66 3.02 -9.36 0.51
C ARG A 66 2.61 -8.17 -0.35
N VAL A 67 1.94 -8.41 -1.46
CA VAL A 67 1.49 -7.34 -2.37
C VAL A 67 0.48 -6.42 -1.66
N ARG A 68 -0.48 -6.97 -0.89
CA ARG A 68 -1.39 -6.18 -0.05
C ARG A 68 -0.64 -5.34 0.97
N ALA A 69 0.36 -5.92 1.65
CA ALA A 69 1.16 -5.18 2.61
C ALA A 69 1.92 -4.01 1.95
N THR A 70 2.42 -4.20 0.73
CA THR A 70 3.04 -3.11 -0.04
C THR A 70 2.05 -2.01 -0.38
N GLY A 71 0.85 -2.33 -0.87
CA GLY A 71 -0.21 -1.33 -1.15
C GLY A 71 -0.57 -0.51 0.08
N ALA A 72 -0.86 -1.18 1.21
CA ALA A 72 -1.16 -0.51 2.47
C ALA A 72 -0.01 0.39 2.96
N ALA A 73 1.25 -0.02 2.77
CA ALA A 73 2.40 0.79 3.14
C ALA A 73 2.50 2.07 2.28
N LEU A 74 2.15 2.00 1.00
CA LEU A 74 2.12 3.19 0.12
C LEU A 74 1.03 4.17 0.55
N ASP A 75 -0.16 3.68 0.89
CA ASP A 75 -1.26 4.51 1.39
C ASP A 75 -0.89 5.21 2.71
N VAL A 76 -0.30 4.46 3.65
CA VAL A 76 0.20 5.02 4.92
C VAL A 76 1.27 6.07 4.67
N ALA A 77 2.19 5.82 3.74
CA ALA A 77 3.22 6.78 3.38
C ALA A 77 2.62 8.07 2.80
N ALA A 78 1.70 7.96 1.83
CA ALA A 78 1.02 9.11 1.24
C ALA A 78 0.31 9.96 2.30
N ALA A 79 -0.48 9.32 3.18
CA ALA A 79 -1.18 10.00 4.26
C ALA A 79 -0.23 10.67 5.26
N GLY A 80 0.90 10.02 5.59
CA GLY A 80 1.92 10.57 6.47
C GLY A 80 2.56 11.83 5.90
N TYR A 81 2.91 11.83 4.61
CA TYR A 81 3.48 13.00 3.94
C TYR A 81 2.47 14.15 3.82
N ASP A 82 1.20 13.87 3.50
CA ASP A 82 0.15 14.89 3.46
C ASP A 82 -0.03 15.57 4.83
N ALA A 83 0.02 14.79 5.92
CA ALA A 83 -0.10 15.31 7.27
C ALA A 83 1.06 16.25 7.62
N VAL A 84 2.30 15.88 7.26
CA VAL A 84 3.49 16.73 7.45
C VAL A 84 3.36 18.02 6.64
N GLU A 85 2.94 17.94 5.38
CA GLU A 85 2.74 19.12 4.54
C GLU A 85 1.66 20.06 5.13
N GLN A 86 0.56 19.51 5.62
CA GLN A 86 -0.51 20.29 6.23
C GLN A 86 -0.05 21.02 7.49
N VAL A 87 0.72 20.34 8.36
CA VAL A 87 1.31 20.94 9.56
C VAL A 87 2.28 22.07 9.19
N ALA A 88 3.17 21.82 8.22
CA ALA A 88 4.11 22.83 7.74
C ALA A 88 3.39 24.06 7.17
N ARG A 89 2.36 23.85 6.35
CA ARG A 89 1.56 24.93 5.76
C ARG A 89 0.87 25.78 6.82
N ARG A 90 0.28 25.14 7.84
CA ARG A 90 -0.35 25.85 8.98
C ARG A 90 0.65 26.69 9.75
N ALA A 91 1.86 26.17 10.01
CA ALA A 91 2.90 26.93 10.71
C ALA A 91 3.32 28.19 9.95
N LEU A 92 3.28 28.16 8.61
CA LEU A 92 3.62 29.30 7.76
C LEU A 92 2.48 30.31 7.59
N THR A 93 1.22 29.90 7.75
CA THR A 93 0.05 30.79 7.64
C THR A 93 -0.37 31.44 8.96
N VAL A 94 0.17 31.02 10.12
CA VAL A 94 -0.04 31.74 11.38
C VAL A 94 0.74 33.07 11.32
N PRO A 95 0.06 34.23 11.38
CA PRO A 95 0.75 35.52 11.46
C PRO A 95 1.52 35.59 12.78
N GLY A 96 2.79 36.02 12.74
CA GLY A 96 3.56 36.31 13.95
C GLY A 96 2.83 37.29 14.87
N PRO A 97 3.05 37.22 16.20
CA PRO A 97 2.36 38.08 17.16
C PRO A 97 2.53 39.54 16.75
N GLN A 98 1.41 40.24 16.56
CA GLN A 98 1.43 41.66 16.24
C GLN A 98 2.14 42.40 17.37
N ALA A 99 3.19 43.13 17.03
CA ALA A 99 3.89 43.99 17.97
C ALA A 99 2.86 44.93 18.63
N PRO A 100 2.87 45.07 19.97
CA PRO A 100 1.94 45.96 20.65
C PRO A 100 2.13 47.38 20.11
N THR A 101 1.10 47.92 19.47
CA THR A 101 1.00 49.33 19.09
C THR A 101 1.16 50.16 20.36
N ALA A 102 2.27 50.87 20.48
CA ALA A 102 2.53 51.78 21.57
C ALA A 102 1.42 52.85 21.63
N PRO A 103 0.82 53.12 22.81
CA PRO A 103 -0.17 54.17 22.93
C PRO A 103 0.50 55.53 22.70
N GLY A 104 -0.09 56.31 21.80
CA GLY A 104 0.33 57.66 21.47
C GLY A 104 0.41 58.54 22.72
N SER A 105 1.54 59.23 22.81
CA SER A 105 1.77 60.34 23.73
C SER A 105 0.75 61.44 23.44
N ALA A 106 -0.28 61.55 24.31
CA ALA A 106 -1.09 62.76 24.39
C ALA A 106 -0.27 63.80 25.16
N ALA A 107 0.30 64.74 24.42
CA ALA A 107 0.87 65.96 24.94
C ALA A 107 -0.23 67.02 25.04
N THR A 108 -0.25 67.69 26.20
CA THR A 108 -0.87 68.99 26.55
C THR A 108 -2.32 68.96 27.02
#